data_AF-A0A0F7RWX9-F1
#
_entry.id   AF-A0A0F7RWX9-F1
#
_cell.length_a   1.000
_cell.length_b   1.000
_cell.length_c   1.000
_cell.angle_alpha   90.00
_cell.angle_beta   90.00
_cell.angle_gamma   90.00
#
_symmetry.space_group_name_H-M   'P 1'
#
loop_
_entity.id
_entity.type
_entity.pdbx_description
1 polymer ?
#
loop_
_entity_poly.entity_id
_entity_poly.type
_entity_poly.pdbx_seq_one_letter_code
_entity_poly.pdbx_strand_id
1 'polypeptide(L)'
;ASTYAHPLEHYFSNLLPILIGLLITRSHLSVQYLFFHGLMIGSHVQHSGYNIPFMTCALVHDWHHYFYTENYGPVGLLDTIFKTNKAFKAWTSEALSAFEGDRIRARQAALEKLAQIEAEDEDNK
;
A
#
# COMPACT_ATOMS: atom_id res chain seq x y z
N ALA A 1 -1.32 -12.48 0.55
CA ALA A 1 -1.00 -12.25 -0.87
C ALA A 1 0.33 -11.49 -1.11
N SER A 2 1.29 -11.47 -0.18
CA SER A 2 2.36 -10.44 -0.21
C SER A 2 3.52 -10.70 -1.19
N THR A 3 3.72 -11.91 -1.73
CA THR A 3 4.84 -12.16 -2.69
C THR A 3 4.74 -13.51 -3.39
N TYR A 4 3.54 -13.97 -3.76
CA TYR A 4 3.49 -15.11 -4.67
C TYR A 4 3.81 -14.63 -6.08
N ALA A 5 4.94 -15.05 -6.61
CA ALA A 5 5.39 -14.74 -7.97
C ALA A 5 6.19 -15.92 -8.49
N HIS A 6 6.10 -16.19 -9.78
CA HIS A 6 7.02 -17.12 -10.43
C HIS A 6 8.46 -16.60 -10.26
N PRO A 7 9.50 -17.47 -10.12
CA PRO A 7 10.87 -17.00 -9.89
C PRO A 7 11.33 -15.94 -10.90
N LEU A 8 10.97 -16.08 -12.18
CA LEU A 8 11.29 -15.08 -13.20
C LEU A 8 10.58 -13.74 -12.95
N GLU A 9 9.30 -13.74 -12.60
CA GLU A 9 8.56 -12.52 -12.25
C GLU A 9 9.17 -11.85 -11.01
N HIS A 10 9.56 -12.65 -10.01
CA HIS A 10 10.26 -12.13 -8.84
C HIS A 10 11.57 -11.44 -9.21
N TYR A 11 12.39 -12.04 -10.07
CA TYR A 11 13.65 -11.45 -10.50
C TYR A 11 13.44 -10.16 -11.29
N PHE A 12 12.58 -10.17 -12.31
CA PHE A 12 12.46 -9.05 -13.24
C PHE A 12 11.52 -7.95 -12.75
N SER A 13 10.44 -8.28 -12.05
CA SER A 13 9.44 -7.30 -11.61
C SER A 13 9.73 -6.79 -10.19
N ASN A 14 10.21 -7.65 -9.28
CA ASN A 14 10.42 -7.25 -7.89
C ASN A 14 11.87 -6.82 -7.64
N LEU A 15 12.86 -7.67 -7.96
CA LEU A 15 14.26 -7.41 -7.61
C LEU A 15 14.96 -6.42 -8.54
N LEU A 16 14.87 -6.64 -9.85
CA LEU A 16 15.64 -5.88 -10.84
C LEU A 16 15.40 -4.35 -10.77
N PRO A 17 14.16 -3.84 -10.64
CA PRO A 17 13.94 -2.39 -10.56
C PRO A 17 14.62 -1.76 -9.35
N ILE A 18 14.62 -2.45 -8.21
CA ILE A 18 15.33 -2.02 -6.99
C ILE A 18 16.84 -2.04 -7.22
N LEU A 19 17.36 -3.15 -7.76
CA LEU A 19 18.79 -3.33 -8.00
C LEU A 19 19.35 -2.29 -8.95
N ILE A 20 18.62 -1.91 -10.00
CA ILE A 20 19.03 -0.86 -10.93
C ILE A 20 19.34 0.45 -10.17
N GLY A 21 18.47 0.87 -9.25
CA GLY A 21 18.70 2.07 -8.43
C GLY A 21 19.95 1.95 -7.54
N LEU A 22 20.15 0.78 -6.91
CA LEU A 22 21.31 0.53 -6.04
C LEU A 22 22.63 0.48 -6.83
N LEU A 23 22.60 -0.07 -8.05
CA LEU A 23 23.75 -0.17 -8.95
C LEU A 23 24.14 1.19 -9.53
N ILE A 24 23.16 2.00 -9.97
CA ILE A 24 23.40 3.36 -10.47
C ILE A 24 24.03 4.23 -9.38
N THR A 25 23.52 4.14 -8.15
CA THR A 25 24.03 4.92 -7.01
C THR A 25 25.32 4.35 -6.41
N ARG A 26 25.76 3.15 -6.84
CA ARG A 26 26.94 2.44 -6.35
C ARG A 26 27.00 2.36 -4.82
N SER A 27 25.84 2.10 -4.21
CA SER A 27 25.67 2.12 -2.75
C SER A 27 26.52 1.06 -2.05
N HIS A 28 27.05 1.37 -0.86
CA HIS A 28 27.77 0.40 -0.03
C HIS A 28 26.85 -0.76 0.38
N LEU A 29 27.38 -1.97 0.56
CA LEU A 29 26.60 -3.17 0.89
C LEU A 29 25.71 -2.96 2.13
N SER A 30 26.21 -2.29 3.16
CA SER A 30 25.39 -2.00 4.36
C SER A 30 24.15 -1.16 4.05
N VAL A 31 24.23 -0.21 3.13
CA VAL A 31 23.09 0.61 2.69
C VAL A 31 22.10 -0.25 1.90
N GLN A 32 22.60 -1.12 1.03
CA GLN A 32 21.76 -2.05 0.28
C GLN A 32 20.99 -2.98 1.23
N TYR A 33 21.67 -3.57 2.22
CA TYR A 33 21.02 -4.41 3.23
C TYR A 33 19.94 -3.64 3.99
N LEU A 34 20.25 -2.44 4.49
CA LEU A 34 19.27 -1.62 5.20
C LEU A 34 18.06 -1.29 4.32
N PHE A 35 18.29 -0.98 3.04
CA PHE A 35 17.25 -0.70 2.08
C PHE A 35 16.32 -1.90 1.87
N PHE A 36 16.87 -3.09 1.62
CA PHE A 36 16.08 -4.32 1.47
C PHE A 36 15.30 -4.68 2.74
N HIS A 37 15.89 -4.51 3.93
CA HIS A 37 15.16 -4.71 5.18
C HIS A 37 14.00 -3.73 5.32
N GLY A 38 14.21 -2.46 4.97
CA GLY A 38 13.15 -1.45 4.95
C GLY A 38 12.00 -1.83 4.02
N LEU A 39 12.28 -2.37 2.84
CA LEU A 39 11.25 -2.85 1.90
C LEU A 39 10.46 -4.04 2.46
N MET A 40 11.13 -4.98 3.11
CA MET A 40 10.47 -6.13 3.75
C MET A 40 9.56 -5.66 4.88
N ILE A 41 10.04 -4.77 5.75
CA ILE A 41 9.23 -4.18 6.83
C ILE A 41 8.02 -3.44 6.23
N GLY A 42 8.23 -2.63 5.18
CA GLY A 42 7.14 -1.92 4.50
C GLY A 42 6.07 -2.87 3.96
N SER A 43 6.48 -3.95 3.31
CA SER A 43 5.56 -4.98 2.80
C SER A 43 4.75 -5.62 3.93
N HIS A 44 5.38 -5.96 5.05
CA HIS A 44 4.68 -6.49 6.22
C HIS A 44 3.68 -5.47 6.80
N VAL A 45 4.06 -4.20 6.91
CA VAL A 45 3.16 -3.14 7.41
C VAL A 45 1.94 -2.99 6.50
N GLN A 46 2.15 -2.95 5.19
CA GLN A 46 1.07 -2.70 4.23
C GLN A 46 0.06 -3.86 4.10
N HIS A 47 0.48 -5.09 4.42
CA HIS A 47 -0.34 -6.29 4.21
C HIS A 47 -0.73 -7.05 5.49
N SER A 48 -0.27 -6.63 6.66
CA SER A 48 -0.63 -7.29 7.92
C SER A 48 -1.91 -6.73 8.56
N GLY A 49 -2.42 -5.60 8.05
CA GLY A 49 -3.52 -4.85 8.67
C GLY A 49 -3.10 -4.03 9.90
N TYR A 50 -1.88 -4.18 10.41
CA TYR A 50 -1.37 -3.40 11.54
C TYR A 50 -0.89 -2.02 11.11
N ASN A 51 -1.29 -1.00 11.87
CA ASN A 51 -0.76 0.35 11.71
C ASN A 51 0.34 0.60 12.74
N ILE A 52 1.59 0.52 12.30
CA ILE A 52 2.75 0.81 13.14
C ILE A 52 2.95 2.33 13.18
N PRO A 53 3.18 2.95 14.36
CA PRO A 53 3.49 4.37 14.46
C PRO A 53 4.63 4.77 13.52
N PHE A 54 4.51 5.93 12.88
CA PHE A 54 5.47 6.50 11.93
C PHE A 54 5.65 5.75 10.60
N MET A 55 4.88 4.68 10.36
CA MET A 55 4.87 3.93 9.10
C MET A 55 3.59 4.22 8.30
N THR A 56 3.59 3.80 7.04
CA THR A 56 2.43 3.93 6.14
C THR A 56 1.24 3.12 6.63
N CYS A 57 0.02 3.61 6.41
CA CYS A 57 -1.22 2.92 6.76
C CYS A 57 -1.53 1.81 5.74
N ALA A 58 -1.89 0.61 6.22
CA ALA A 58 -2.29 -0.53 5.36
C ALA A 58 -3.49 -0.19 4.45
N LEU A 59 -4.44 0.60 4.96
CA LEU A 59 -5.66 0.96 4.23
C LEU A 59 -5.39 1.68 2.89
N VAL A 60 -4.28 2.41 2.77
CA VAL A 60 -3.89 3.09 1.51
C VAL A 60 -3.61 2.06 0.43
N HIS A 61 -2.90 1.01 0.80
CA HIS A 61 -2.52 -0.08 -0.08
C HIS A 61 -3.72 -1.00 -0.33
N ASP A 62 -4.55 -1.27 0.68
CA ASP A 62 -5.81 -2.01 0.49
C ASP A 62 -6.71 -1.31 -0.53
N TRP A 63 -6.89 0.03 -0.42
CA TRP A 63 -7.62 0.82 -1.42
C TRP A 63 -7.10 0.63 -2.85
N HIS A 64 -5.78 0.57 -3.02
CA HIS A 64 -5.17 0.30 -4.32
C HIS A 64 -5.61 -1.07 -4.88
N HIS A 65 -5.70 -2.10 -4.04
CA HIS A 65 -6.19 -3.43 -4.45
C HIS A 65 -7.69 -3.46 -4.72
N TYR A 66 -8.51 -2.61 -4.10
CA TYR A 66 -9.94 -2.57 -4.43
C TYR A 66 -10.23 -1.85 -5.75
N PHE A 67 -9.54 -0.74 -6.04
CA PHE A 67 -9.90 0.13 -7.16
C PHE A 67 -8.95 0.08 -8.35
N TYR A 68 -7.70 -0.37 -8.17
CA TYR A 68 -6.66 -0.52 -9.21
C TYR A 68 -6.28 0.73 -10.03
N THR A 69 -6.95 1.87 -9.85
CA THR A 69 -6.75 3.10 -10.64
C THR A 69 -6.14 4.26 -9.84
N GLU A 70 -5.80 4.04 -8.57
CA GLU A 70 -5.34 5.07 -7.64
C GLU A 70 -4.31 4.51 -6.64
N ASN A 71 -3.66 5.40 -5.87
CA ASN A 71 -2.69 5.07 -4.81
C ASN A 71 -1.59 4.09 -5.26
N TYR A 72 -0.91 4.39 -6.36
CA TYR A 72 0.07 3.50 -6.97
C TYR A 72 1.37 3.38 -6.17
N GLY A 73 1.77 4.45 -5.49
CA GLY A 73 3.03 4.52 -4.77
C GLY A 73 2.90 4.04 -3.32
N PRO A 74 3.79 3.14 -2.83
CA PRO A 74 3.72 2.63 -1.46
C PRO A 74 3.92 3.72 -0.39
N VAL A 75 4.60 4.82 -0.74
CA VAL A 75 4.86 5.98 0.14
C VAL A 75 3.86 7.12 -0.10
N GLY A 76 3.13 7.11 -1.23
CA GLY A 76 2.17 8.17 -1.57
C GLY A 76 2.76 9.53 -1.99
N LEU A 77 4.09 9.66 -2.09
CA LEU A 77 4.74 10.91 -2.51
C LEU A 77 4.37 11.27 -3.95
N LEU A 78 4.61 10.35 -4.90
CA LEU A 78 4.25 10.57 -6.30
C LEU A 78 2.74 10.70 -6.47
N ASP A 79 1.94 9.94 -5.71
CA ASP A 79 0.48 10.09 -5.76
C ASP A 79 0.01 11.47 -5.29
N THR A 80 0.73 12.08 -4.36
CA THR A 80 0.42 13.44 -3.91
C THR A 80 0.82 14.49 -4.94
N ILE A 81 1.91 14.26 -5.69
CA ILE A 81 2.36 15.14 -6.78
C ILE A 81 1.38 15.05 -7.95
N PHE A 82 1.14 13.83 -8.44
CA PHE A 82 0.30 13.55 -9.61
C PHE A 82 -1.20 13.47 -9.31
N LYS A 83 -1.58 13.59 -8.03
CA LYS A 83 -2.96 13.63 -7.56
C LYS A 83 -3.77 12.34 -7.79
N THR A 84 -3.10 11.20 -7.81
CA THR A 84 -3.69 9.85 -7.90
C THR A 84 -4.16 9.31 -6.54
N ASN A 85 -4.25 10.16 -5.51
CA ASN A 85 -4.80 9.82 -4.18
C ASN A 85 -5.98 10.69 -3.75
N LYS A 86 -6.65 11.35 -4.71
CA LYS A 86 -7.74 12.30 -4.42
C LYS A 86 -8.99 11.60 -3.89
N ALA A 87 -9.48 10.54 -4.55
CA ALA A 87 -10.71 9.90 -4.12
C ALA A 87 -10.51 9.20 -2.76
N PHE A 88 -9.39 8.51 -2.57
CA PHE A 88 -9.00 7.96 -1.27
C PHE A 88 -9.03 9.01 -0.13
N LYS A 89 -8.45 10.19 -0.34
CA LYS A 89 -8.44 11.26 0.68
C LYS A 89 -9.83 11.82 0.96
N ALA A 90 -10.65 12.00 -0.07
CA ALA A 90 -12.03 12.46 0.09
C ALA A 90 -12.85 11.44 0.89
N TRP A 91 -12.78 10.17 0.50
CA TRP A 91 -13.48 9.07 1.16
C TRP A 91 -13.05 8.87 2.61
N THR A 92 -11.75 8.88 2.90
CA THR A 92 -11.26 8.78 4.29
C THR A 92 -11.66 9.98 5.15
N SER A 93 -11.70 11.19 4.57
CA SER A 93 -12.20 12.38 5.26
C SER A 93 -13.70 12.29 5.57
N GLU A 94 -14.50 11.82 4.62
CA GLU A 94 -15.93 11.60 4.80
C GLU A 94 -16.19 10.54 5.88
N ALA A 95 -15.52 9.39 5.78
CA ALA A 95 -15.62 8.32 6.77
C ALA A 95 -15.24 8.85 8.16
N LEU A 96 -14.15 9.60 8.29
CA LEU A 96 -13.75 10.17 9.57
C LEU A 96 -14.80 11.14 10.13
N SER A 97 -15.40 11.97 9.28
CA SER A 97 -16.45 12.91 9.68
C SER A 97 -17.74 12.22 10.13
N ALA A 98 -18.10 11.10 9.51
CA ALA A 98 -19.28 10.31 9.86
C ALA A 98 -19.19 9.68 11.26
N PHE A 99 -17.97 9.51 11.79
CA PHE A 99 -17.72 8.99 13.13
C PHE A 99 -17.15 10.06 14.09
N GLU A 100 -17.46 11.34 13.86
CA GLU A 100 -17.06 12.46 14.74
C GLU A 100 -15.54 12.54 15.01
N GLY A 101 -14.71 12.05 14.08
CA GLY A 101 -13.26 12.00 14.26
C GLY A 101 -12.72 10.74 14.94
N ASP A 102 -13.56 9.77 15.32
CA ASP A 102 -13.12 8.48 15.83
C ASP A 102 -12.48 7.64 14.70
N ARG A 103 -11.15 7.67 14.67
CA ARG A 103 -10.31 7.00 13.68
C ARG A 103 -10.46 5.48 13.70
N ILE A 104 -10.74 4.88 14.86
CA ILE A 104 -10.84 3.43 14.99
C ILE A 104 -12.16 2.97 14.38
N ARG A 105 -13.27 3.59 14.80
CA ARG A 105 -14.59 3.27 14.27
C ARG A 105 -14.71 3.59 12.79
N ALA A 106 -14.19 4.73 12.36
CA ALA A 106 -14.15 5.10 10.94
C ALA A 106 -13.39 4.08 10.09
N ARG A 107 -12.23 3.62 10.58
CA ARG A 107 -11.44 2.60 9.88
C ARG A 107 -12.17 1.26 9.82
N GLN A 108 -12.77 0.83 10.92
CA GLN A 108 -13.47 -0.46 10.99
C GLN A 108 -14.64 -0.48 9.99
N ALA A 109 -15.46 0.57 10.00
CA ALA A 109 -16.57 0.71 9.06
C ALA A 109 -16.10 0.81 7.59
N ALA A 110 -14.97 1.49 7.36
CA ALA A 110 -14.32 1.57 6.05
C ALA A 110 -13.90 0.18 5.53
N LEU A 111 -13.27 -0.63 6.36
CA LEU A 111 -12.85 -1.99 6.00
C LEU A 111 -14.06 -2.90 5.75
N GLU A 112 -15.09 -2.81 6.59
CA GLU A 112 -16.34 -3.57 6.42
C GLU A 112 -17.03 -3.25 5.09
N LYS A 113 -17.09 -1.96 4.73
CA LYS A 113 -17.64 -1.52 3.45
C LYS A 113 -16.83 -2.02 2.26
N LEU A 114 -15.50 -2.00 2.35
CA LEU A 114 -14.64 -2.52 1.29
C LEU A 114 -14.79 -4.03 1.11
N ALA A 115 -14.89 -4.77 2.22
CA ALA A 115 -15.14 -6.22 2.18
C ALA A 115 -16.51 -6.57 1.58
N GLN A 116 -17.54 -5.74 1.81
CA GLN A 116 -18.84 -5.90 1.15
C GLN A 116 -18.74 -5.72 -0.36
N ILE A 117 -18.00 -4.69 -0.82
CA ILE A 117 -17.79 -4.44 -2.26
C ILE A 117 -17.08 -5.62 -2.91
N GLU A 118 -16.05 -6.18 -2.27
CA GLU A 118 -15.33 -7.35 -2.79
C GLU A 118 -16.22 -8.59 -2.88
N ALA A 119 -17.06 -8.85 -1.86
CA ALA A 119 -18.01 -9.95 -1.90
C ALA A 119 -19.04 -9.79 -3.04
N GLU A 120 -19.56 -8.58 -3.25
CA GLU A 120 -20.48 -8.28 -4.35
C GLU A 120 -19.81 -8.43 -5.74
N ASP A 121 -18.53 -8.04 -5.86
CA ASP A 121 -17.76 -8.21 -7.09
C ASP A 121 -17.39 -9.68 -7.38
N GLU A 122 -17.22 -10.51 -6.34
CA GLU A 122 -17.04 -11.96 -6.49
C GLU A 122 -18.32 -12.66 -6.92
N ASP A 123 -19.47 -12.32 -6.33
CA ASP A 123 -20.77 -12.89 -6.68
C ASP A 123 -21.22 -12.54 -8.12
N ASN A 124 -20.72 -11.44 -8.67
CA ASN A 124 -21.05 -10.97 -10.02
C ASN A 124 -20.11 -11.52 -11.13
N LYS A 125 -19.10 -12.33 -10.79
CA LYS A 125 -18.16 -12.96 -11.76
C LYS A 125 -18.59 -14.38 -12.13
#